data_AF-A0A2G9TJI9-F1
#
_entry.id   AF-A0A2G9TJI9-F1
#
_cell.length_a   1.000
_cell.length_b   1.000
_cell.length_c   1.000
_cell.angle_alpha   90.00
_cell.angle_beta   90.00
_cell.angle_gamma   90.00
#
_symmetry.space_group_name_H-M   'P 1'
#
loop_
_entity.id
_entity.type
_entity.pdbx_description
1 polymer ?
#
loop_
_entity_poly.entity_id
_entity_poly.type
_entity_poly.pdbx_seq_one_letter_code
_entity_poly.pdbx_strand_id
1 'polypeptide(L)'
;INDVLVIILDQFFKLLEGVEKEELERAKIQLKSQMMMNLEVRPVMFEDLSRQVIGHGYRRKPQEYMEKIDSVTAEEIVRIAERMLSGRPLLVGYGDIGKLAKSSVVFMVCIGGCDMI
;
A
#
# COMPACT_ATOMS: atom_id res chain seq x y z
N ILE A 1 -3.00 -6.30 21.59
CA ILE A 1 -3.70 -6.16 20.29
C ILE A 1 -4.02 -4.69 20.00
N ASN A 2 -4.62 -3.95 20.95
CA ASN A 2 -4.89 -2.51 20.78
C ASN A 2 -3.62 -1.69 20.58
N ASP A 3 -2.54 -1.96 21.32
CA ASP A 3 -1.28 -1.23 21.16
C ASP A 3 -0.68 -1.40 19.75
N VAL A 4 -0.75 -2.62 19.21
CA VAL A 4 -0.29 -2.92 17.84
C VAL A 4 -1.14 -2.18 16.81
N LEU A 5 -2.46 -2.11 17.01
CA LEU A 5 -3.35 -1.34 16.12
C LEU A 5 -3.01 0.15 16.14
N VAL A 6 -2.76 0.72 17.32
CA VAL A 6 -2.37 2.13 17.46
C VAL A 6 -1.04 2.38 16.74
N ILE A 7 -0.05 1.50 16.89
CA ILE A 7 1.24 1.62 16.21
C ILE A 7 1.06 1.55 14.69
N ILE A 8 0.27 0.60 14.18
CA ILE A 8 0.01 0.47 12.74
C ILE A 8 -0.64 1.75 12.20
N LEU A 9 -1.64 2.30 12.91
CA LEU A 9 -2.30 3.54 12.51
C LEU A 9 -1.32 4.72 12.52
N ASP A 10 -0.47 4.84 13.54
CA ASP A 10 0.60 5.84 13.60
C ASP A 10 1.53 5.77 12.39
N GLN A 11 1.91 4.56 11.95
CA GLN A 11 2.72 4.40 10.73
C GLN A 11 1.98 4.85 9.46
N PHE A 12 0.67 4.59 9.36
CA PHE A 12 -0.11 5.10 8.23
C PHE A 12 -0.19 6.63 8.22
N PHE A 13 -0.38 7.26 9.37
CA PHE A 13 -0.41 8.73 9.46
C PHE A 13 0.95 9.37 9.18
N LYS A 14 2.06 8.74 9.57
CA LYS A 14 3.41 9.20 9.23
C LYS A 14 3.67 9.30 7.73
N LEU A 15 3.02 8.48 6.90
CA LEU A 15 3.12 8.60 5.44
C LEU A 15 2.61 9.95 4.90
N LEU A 16 1.74 10.65 5.65
CA LEU A 16 1.28 12.00 5.30
C LEU A 16 2.35 13.07 5.53
N GLU A 17 3.30 12.83 6.45
CA GLU A 17 4.39 13.75 6.77
C GLU A 17 5.54 13.66 5.76
N GLY A 18 5.56 12.61 4.94
CA GLY A 18 6.58 12.34 3.94
C GLY A 18 7.48 11.17 4.31
N VAL A 19 8.38 10.81 3.39
CA VAL A 19 9.32 9.70 3.55
C VAL A 19 10.73 10.20 3.26
N GLU A 20 11.69 9.77 4.08
CA GLU A 20 13.10 10.09 3.86
C GLU A 20 13.61 9.51 2.53
N LYS A 21 14.51 10.23 1.87
CA LYS A 21 15.03 9.82 0.57
C LYS A 21 15.71 8.46 0.62
N GLU A 22 16.50 8.20 1.66
CA GLU A 22 17.17 6.91 1.86
C GLU A 22 16.18 5.76 2.04
N GLU A 23 15.07 6.02 2.72
CA GLU A 23 14.01 5.03 2.93
C GLU A 23 13.24 4.74 1.64
N LEU A 24 12.91 5.79 0.89
CA LEU A 24 12.25 5.64 -0.41
C LEU A 24 13.12 4.84 -1.39
N GLU A 25 14.41 5.17 -1.50
CA GLU A 25 15.33 4.44 -2.39
C GLU A 25 15.51 2.98 -1.95
N ARG A 26 15.60 2.72 -0.64
CA ARG A 26 15.62 1.37 -0.10
C ARG A 26 14.34 0.60 -0.45
N ALA A 27 13.17 1.21 -0.30
CA ALA A 27 11.89 0.58 -0.66
C ALA A 27 11.81 0.26 -2.16
N LYS A 28 12.26 1.18 -3.04
CA LYS A 28 12.35 0.95 -4.49
C LYS A 28 13.24 -0.25 -4.82
N ILE A 29 14.42 -0.34 -4.20
CA ILE A 29 15.36 -1.45 -4.42
C ILE A 29 14.74 -2.78 -3.96
N GLN A 30 14.06 -2.79 -2.81
CA GLN A 30 13.38 -3.99 -2.30
C GLN A 30 12.29 -4.46 -3.26
N LEU A 31 11.44 -3.54 -3.75
CA LEU A 31 10.36 -3.87 -4.68
C LEU A 31 10.89 -4.39 -6.02
N LYS A 32 11.93 -3.74 -6.59
CA LYS A 32 12.57 -4.20 -7.83
C LYS A 32 13.19 -5.59 -7.66
N SER A 33 13.88 -5.82 -6.54
CA SER A 33 14.48 -7.12 -6.23
C SER A 33 13.41 -8.22 -6.15
N GLN A 34 12.33 -7.99 -5.39
CA GLN A 34 11.23 -8.93 -5.27
C GLN A 34 10.60 -9.25 -6.62
N MET A 35 10.37 -8.23 -7.46
CA MET A 35 9.80 -8.42 -8.79
C MET A 35 10.71 -9.30 -9.67
N MET A 36 12.01 -9.03 -9.71
CA MET A 36 12.95 -9.79 -10.54
C MET A 36 13.11 -11.23 -10.06
N MET A 37 13.17 -11.46 -8.75
CA MET A 37 13.25 -12.80 -8.17
C MET A 37 12.00 -13.64 -8.48
N ASN A 38 10.81 -13.03 -8.43
CA ASN A 38 9.56 -13.72 -8.76
C ASN A 38 9.53 -14.24 -10.20
N LEU A 39 10.26 -13.59 -11.12
CA LEU A 39 10.33 -14.00 -12.52
C LEU A 39 11.21 -15.23 -12.77
N GLU A 40 12.00 -15.66 -11.78
CA GLU A 40 12.79 -16.90 -11.86
C GLU A 40 11.91 -18.15 -11.72
N VAL A 41 10.73 -18.00 -11.13
CA VAL A 41 9.79 -19.10 -10.86
C VAL A 41 8.74 -19.20 -11.97
N ARG A 42 8.82 -20.25 -12.79
CA ARG A 42 7.98 -20.42 -14.00
C ARG A 42 6.47 -20.36 -13.74
N PRO A 43 5.91 -21.00 -12.68
CA PRO A 43 4.48 -20.85 -12.37
C PRO A 43 4.07 -19.40 -12.07
N VAL A 44 4.89 -18.67 -11.30
CA VAL A 44 4.63 -17.26 -10.93
C VAL A 44 4.65 -16.38 -12.19
N MET A 45 5.63 -16.61 -13.07
CA MET A 45 5.74 -15.89 -14.34
C MET A 45 4.53 -16.14 -15.25
N PHE A 46 4.00 -17.37 -15.29
CA PHE A 46 2.80 -17.70 -16.07
C PHE A 46 1.53 -17.08 -15.48
N GLU A 47 1.39 -17.07 -14.14
CA GLU A 47 0.25 -16.40 -13.49
C GLU A 47 0.26 -14.90 -13.79
N ASP A 48 1.42 -14.25 -13.65
CA ASP A 48 1.60 -12.83 -13.97
C ASP A 48 1.27 -12.53 -15.45
N LEU A 49 1.77 -13.36 -16.37
CA LEU A 49 1.40 -13.28 -17.79
C LEU A 49 -0.11 -13.31 -17.99
N SER A 50 -0.76 -14.32 -17.41
CA SER A 50 -2.18 -14.57 -17.58
C SER A 50 -3.00 -13.40 -17.04
N ARG A 51 -2.64 -12.88 -15.86
CA ARG A 51 -3.28 -11.73 -15.23
C ARG A 51 -3.17 -10.47 -16.08
N GLN A 52 -1.99 -10.19 -16.63
CA GLN A 52 -1.78 -9.02 -17.48
C GLN A 52 -2.54 -9.12 -18.80
N VAL A 53 -2.51 -10.29 -19.45
CA VAL A 53 -3.23 -10.50 -20.71
C VAL A 53 -4.75 -10.41 -20.49
N ILE A 54 -5.29 -11.01 -19.43
CA ILE A 54 -6.73 -10.95 -19.13
C ILE A 54 -7.15 -9.54 -18.68
N GLY A 55 -6.37 -8.89 -17.83
CA GLY A 55 -6.74 -7.60 -17.23
C GLY A 55 -6.45 -6.38 -18.10
N HIS A 56 -5.41 -6.43 -18.94
CA HIS A 56 -4.95 -5.28 -19.75
C HIS A 56 -4.93 -5.56 -21.25
N GLY A 57 -5.10 -6.81 -21.67
CA GLY A 57 -5.03 -7.21 -23.08
C GLY A 57 -3.60 -7.39 -23.63
N TYR A 58 -2.57 -7.07 -22.85
CA TYR A 58 -1.17 -7.21 -23.24
C TYR A 58 -0.26 -7.47 -22.04
N ARG A 59 0.90 -8.09 -22.30
CA ARG A 59 1.97 -8.28 -21.32
C ARG A 59 2.93 -7.10 -21.39
N ARG A 60 3.10 -6.37 -20.28
CA ARG A 60 4.15 -5.37 -20.12
C ARG A 60 5.48 -6.04 -19.84
N LYS A 61 6.57 -5.46 -20.34
CA LYS A 61 7.92 -5.95 -20.03
C LYS A 61 8.27 -5.57 -18.58
N PRO A 62 9.03 -6.42 -17.86
CA PRO A 62 9.51 -6.09 -16.51
C PRO A 62 10.26 -4.76 -16.43
N GLN A 63 10.99 -4.39 -17.49
CA GLN A 63 11.71 -3.12 -17.61
C GLN A 63 10.79 -1.90 -17.50
N GLU A 64 9.60 -1.95 -18.09
CA GLU A 64 8.63 -0.85 -18.01
C GLU A 64 8.14 -0.62 -16.57
N TYR A 65 8.08 -1.69 -15.76
CA TYR A 65 7.75 -1.58 -14.34
C TYR A 65 8.92 -1.04 -13.53
N MET A 66 10.16 -1.43 -13.85
CA MET A 66 11.36 -0.90 -13.19
C MET A 66 11.47 0.62 -13.39
N GLU A 67 11.28 1.10 -14.62
CA GLU A 67 11.29 2.53 -14.93
C GLU A 67 10.20 3.30 -14.16
N LYS A 68 9.00 2.72 -14.04
CA LYS A 68 7.90 3.31 -13.25
C LYS A 68 8.18 3.33 -11.76
N ILE A 69 8.85 2.32 -11.23
CA ILE A 69 9.25 2.29 -9.81
C ILE A 69 10.31 3.36 -9.55
N ASP A 70 11.25 3.52 -10.48
CA ASP A 70 12.32 4.52 -10.37
C ASP A 70 11.78 5.95 -10.44
N SER A 71 10.74 6.20 -11.24
CA SER A 71 10.11 7.50 -11.35
C SER A 71 9.29 7.94 -10.12
N VAL A 72 9.01 7.05 -9.17
CA VAL A 72 8.20 7.39 -7.99
C VAL A 72 8.92 8.43 -7.13
N THR A 73 8.22 9.52 -6.80
CA THR A 73 8.75 10.59 -5.93
C THR A 73 8.13 10.55 -4.52
N ALA A 74 8.76 11.24 -3.56
CA ALA A 74 8.25 11.32 -2.19
C ALA A 74 6.90 12.04 -2.12
N GLU A 75 6.69 13.04 -2.98
CA GLU A 75 5.44 13.78 -3.08
C GLU A 75 4.28 12.89 -3.57
N GLU A 76 4.57 11.95 -4.47
CA GLU A 76 3.58 10.96 -4.91
C GLU A 76 3.18 10.00 -3.78
N ILE A 77 4.10 9.66 -2.88
CA ILE A 77 3.78 8.84 -1.70
C ILE A 77 2.79 9.57 -0.79
N VAL A 78 3.03 10.84 -0.47
CA VAL A 78 2.12 11.65 0.35
C VAL A 78 0.74 11.74 -0.30
N ARG A 79 0.69 12.05 -1.60
CA ARG A 79 -0.57 12.12 -2.36
C ARG A 79 -1.36 10.80 -2.32
N ILE A 80 -0.67 9.67 -2.41
CA ILE A 80 -1.31 8.35 -2.32
C ILE A 80 -1.77 8.08 -0.89
N ALA A 81 -1.00 8.45 0.12
CA ALA A 81 -1.39 8.31 1.53
C ALA A 81 -2.66 9.12 1.84
N GLU A 82 -2.75 10.37 1.39
CA GLU A 82 -3.95 11.20 1.51
C GLU A 82 -5.18 10.53 0.89
N ARG A 83 -5.04 10.05 -0.36
CA ARG A 83 -6.13 9.36 -1.07
C ARG A 83 -6.52 8.04 -0.41
N MET A 84 -5.57 7.31 0.16
CA MET A 84 -5.83 6.03 0.80
C MET A 84 -6.54 6.22 2.14
N LEU A 85 -6.18 7.27 2.89
CA LEU A 85 -6.75 7.61 4.18
C LEU A 85 -8.04 8.44 4.10
N SER A 86 -8.39 9.00 2.93
CA SER A 86 -9.67 9.68 2.73
C SER A 86 -10.87 8.72 2.68
N GLY A 87 -10.62 7.43 2.45
CA GLY A 87 -11.67 6.41 2.41
C GLY A 87 -12.05 5.89 3.79
N ARG A 88 -13.21 5.21 3.89
CA ARG A 88 -13.58 4.51 5.13
C ARG A 88 -12.65 3.29 5.33
N PRO A 89 -11.90 3.18 6.44
CA PRO A 89 -11.02 2.05 6.67
C PRO A 89 -11.82 0.76 6.93
N LEU A 90 -11.29 -0.37 6.47
CA LEU A 90 -11.86 -1.69 6.71
C LEU A 90 -10.97 -2.46 7.69
N LEU A 91 -11.53 -2.85 8.84
CA LEU A 91 -10.84 -3.68 9.82
C LEU A 91 -11.55 -5.03 9.94
N VAL A 92 -10.80 -6.11 9.73
CA VAL A 92 -11.28 -7.49 9.93
C VAL A 92 -10.41 -8.15 10.98
N GLY A 93 -11.03 -8.68 12.02
CA GLY A 93 -10.37 -9.40 13.11
C GLY A 93 -10.93 -10.80 13.27
N TYR A 94 -10.08 -11.75 13.67
CA TYR A 94 -10.46 -13.14 13.93
C TYR A 94 -9.86 -13.60 15.27
N GLY A 95 -10.63 -14.35 16.07
CA GLY A 95 -10.22 -14.83 17.40
C GLY A 95 -10.90 -14.10 18.57
N ASP A 96 -10.15 -13.80 19.65
CA ASP A 96 -10.65 -13.07 20.83
C ASP A 96 -10.78 -11.56 20.54
N ILE A 97 -11.79 -11.22 19.73
CA ILE A 97 -12.08 -9.86 19.27
C ILE A 97 -12.80 -9.01 20.32
N GLY A 98 -13.15 -9.56 21.49
CA GLY A 98 -13.78 -8.78 22.56
C GLY A 98 -12.86 -7.68 23.11
N LYS A 99 -11.54 -7.84 22.93
CA LYS A 99 -10.51 -6.88 23.31
C LYS A 99 -10.10 -5.93 22.20
N LEU A 100 -10.46 -6.23 20.94
CA LEU A 100 -10.38 -5.27 19.84
C LEU A 100 -11.36 -4.17 20.22
N ALA A 101 -10.82 -3.05 20.68
CA ALA A 101 -11.61 -2.03 21.33
C ALA A 101 -12.83 -1.69 20.47
N LYS A 102 -14.02 -1.57 21.10
CA LYS A 102 -15.21 -0.93 20.54
C LYS A 102 -14.90 0.56 20.35
N SER A 103 -13.94 0.84 19.49
CA SER A 103 -13.34 2.14 19.34
C SER A 103 -13.95 2.77 18.11
N SER A 104 -14.72 3.81 18.38
CA SER A 104 -15.11 4.88 17.45
C SER A 104 -13.95 5.40 16.58
N VAL A 105 -12.70 5.04 16.90
CA VAL A 105 -11.45 5.29 16.16
C VAL A 105 -11.45 4.72 14.74
N VAL A 106 -12.11 3.58 14.48
CA VAL A 106 -12.22 3.04 13.10
C VAL A 106 -13.32 3.77 12.30
N PHE A 107 -14.27 4.40 12.97
CA PHE A 107 -15.32 5.22 12.34
C PHE A 107 -14.93 6.69 12.17
N MET A 108 -13.95 7.17 12.93
CA MET A 108 -13.60 8.58 13.02
C MET A 108 -12.20 8.88 12.45
N VAL A 109 -11.94 8.41 11.23
CA VAL A 109 -11.03 9.13 10.31
C VAL A 109 -11.92 9.98 9.41
N CYS A 110 -12.56 10.97 10.03
CA CYS A 110 -13.25 12.06 9.35
C CYS A 110 -13.36 13.23 10.34
N ILE A 111 -12.23 13.85 10.65
CA ILE A 111 -12.22 15.21 11.21
C ILE A 111 -11.28 16.01 10.33
N GLY A 112 -11.83 16.52 9.22
CA GLY A 112 -11.07 17.31 8.25
C GLY A 112 -11.75 17.51 6.91
N GLY A 113 -13.05 17.81 6.88
CA GLY A 113 -13.72 18.48 5.76
C GLY A 113 -13.87 17.69 4.45
N CYS A 114 -15.03 17.04 4.26
CA CYS A 114 -15.74 17.12 2.99
C CYS A 114 -17.19 16.66 3.19
N ASP A 115 -18.10 17.54 2.82
CA ASP A 115 -19.54 17.40 2.95
C ASP A 115 -20.11 16.20 2.17
N MET A 116 -20.81 15.35 2.93
CA MET A 116 -22.16 14.85 2.68
C MET A 116 -22.66 14.82 1.22
N ILE A 117 -22.48 13.66 0.55
CA ILE A 117 -23.46 13.01 -0.34
C ILE A 117 -23.41 11.51 -0.09
#